data_AF-A0A9E8N9G4-F1
#
_entry.id   AF-A0A9E8N9G4-F1
#
_cell.length_a   1.000
_cell.length_b   1.000
_cell.length_c   1.000
_cell.angle_alpha   90.00
_cell.angle_beta   90.00
_cell.angle_gamma   90.00
#
_symmetry.space_group_name_H-M   'P 1'
#
loop_
_entity.id
_entity.type
_entity.pdbx_description
1 polymer ?
#
loop_
_entity_poly.entity_id
_entity_poly.type
_entity_poly.pdbx_seq_one_letter_code
_entity_poly.pdbx_strand_id
1 'polypeptide(L)'
;MNLHPYLDQLAHVRNRFGVAHDGGRDYLCPLCLQYFNIESKDLTIDHVPQQSLGGRKLVVTCRKCNNDAGWQIEPHLKGAMELFVNRDFPEHRAITVDLDVGEQKTLRGILTRTHLGVANFLLSEKNNDKRLVEKWNAKIDKGLTEFSAKPLSKTKILDTKVLVSLLKAAYLQVFWRFGYIPLYHSYFQPMRDQITNPSEIIYPLDLCYVLAP
;
A
#
# COMPACT_ATOMS: atom_id res chain seq x y z
N MET A 1 -7.73 -19.38 -13.31
CA MET A 1 -7.11 -18.30 -14.10
C MET A 1 -6.00 -18.95 -14.91
N ASN A 2 -6.00 -18.80 -16.24
CA ASN A 2 -5.05 -19.51 -17.10
C ASN A 2 -3.67 -18.84 -16.98
N LEU A 3 -2.72 -19.51 -16.32
CA LEU A 3 -1.35 -19.01 -16.06
C LEU A 3 -0.45 -19.07 -17.30
N HIS A 4 -0.97 -19.58 -18.44
CA HIS A 4 -0.23 -19.83 -19.67
C HIS A 4 0.64 -18.68 -20.20
N PRO A 5 0.23 -17.39 -20.20
CA PRO A 5 1.10 -16.30 -20.67
C PRO A 5 2.25 -15.95 -19.71
N TYR A 6 2.26 -16.50 -18.50
CA TYR A 6 3.36 -16.38 -17.53
C TYR A 6 4.18 -17.68 -17.43
N LEU A 7 3.73 -18.77 -18.06
CA LEU A 7 4.53 -20.00 -18.20
C LEU A 7 5.77 -19.74 -19.06
N ASP A 8 5.73 -18.80 -20.01
CA ASP A 8 6.93 -18.38 -20.78
C ASP A 8 7.94 -17.62 -19.90
N GLN A 9 7.47 -16.87 -18.90
CA GLN A 9 8.35 -16.33 -17.86
C GLN A 9 8.94 -17.48 -17.02
N LEU A 10 8.17 -18.53 -16.75
CA LEU A 10 8.63 -19.73 -16.06
C LEU A 10 9.62 -20.56 -16.91
N ALA A 11 9.55 -20.52 -18.25
CA ALA A 11 10.53 -21.12 -19.14
C ALA A 11 11.88 -20.36 -19.12
N HIS A 12 11.84 -19.02 -19.05
CA HIS A 12 13.03 -18.20 -18.80
C HIS A 12 13.58 -18.36 -17.37
N VAL A 13 12.71 -18.54 -16.38
CA VAL A 13 13.08 -18.82 -14.97
C VAL A 13 13.67 -20.24 -14.82
N ARG A 14 13.14 -21.24 -15.53
CA ARG A 14 13.66 -22.63 -15.56
C ARG A 14 15.12 -22.69 -15.99
N ASN A 15 15.49 -21.91 -17.01
CA ASN A 15 16.82 -21.99 -17.62
C ASN A 15 17.88 -21.06 -16.99
N ARG A 16 17.50 -20.06 -16.19
CA ARG A 16 18.48 -19.11 -15.65
C ARG A 16 18.80 -19.29 -14.17
N PHE A 17 17.86 -19.70 -13.31
CA PHE A 17 18.12 -19.75 -11.85
C PHE A 17 17.36 -20.85 -11.07
N GLY A 18 17.16 -22.03 -11.67
CA GLY A 18 16.90 -23.26 -10.92
C GLY A 18 15.56 -23.33 -10.18
N VAL A 19 14.51 -23.76 -10.87
CA VAL A 19 13.51 -24.61 -10.21
C VAL A 19 13.27 -25.84 -11.08
N ALA A 20 13.87 -26.94 -10.66
CA ALA A 20 13.52 -28.29 -11.06
C ALA A 20 13.94 -29.23 -9.93
N HIS A 21 13.21 -29.19 -8.80
CA HIS A 21 13.05 -30.40 -8.01
C HIS A 21 11.82 -31.15 -8.56
N ASP A 22 11.93 -32.47 -8.62
CA ASP A 22 10.92 -33.42 -9.11
C ASP A 22 10.32 -33.12 -10.50
N GLY A 23 11.16 -33.17 -11.54
CA GLY A 23 10.70 -33.13 -12.93
C GLY A 23 10.25 -31.76 -13.45
N GLY A 24 10.57 -30.67 -12.73
CA GLY A 24 10.36 -29.29 -13.22
C GLY A 24 8.95 -28.73 -13.00
N ARG A 25 8.20 -29.28 -12.04
CA ARG A 25 6.84 -28.83 -11.70
C ARG A 25 6.74 -28.05 -10.39
N ASP A 26 7.83 -27.91 -9.66
CA ASP A 26 7.84 -27.14 -8.42
C ASP A 26 8.23 -25.68 -8.67
N TYR A 27 7.62 -24.77 -7.93
CA TYR A 27 7.84 -23.34 -7.91
C TYR A 27 8.16 -22.91 -6.47
N LEU A 28 9.25 -22.18 -6.29
CA LEU A 28 9.68 -21.71 -4.97
C LEU A 28 9.19 -20.27 -4.76
N CYS A 29 8.28 -20.05 -3.81
CA CYS A 29 7.78 -18.70 -3.54
C CYS A 29 8.93 -17.78 -3.09
N PRO A 30 9.14 -16.61 -3.73
CA PRO A 30 10.28 -15.75 -3.42
C PRO A 30 10.19 -15.04 -2.08
N LEU A 31 9.02 -15.06 -1.42
CA LEU A 31 8.81 -14.43 -0.12
C LEU A 31 9.02 -15.41 1.04
N CYS A 32 8.37 -16.58 1.01
CA CYS A 32 8.43 -17.54 2.12
C CYS A 32 9.33 -18.76 1.87
N LEU A 33 9.90 -18.90 0.68
CA LEU A 33 10.75 -20.02 0.28
C LEU A 33 10.09 -21.40 0.45
N GLN A 34 8.77 -21.46 0.40
CA GLN A 34 8.03 -22.72 0.33
C GLN A 34 7.89 -23.16 -1.12
N TYR A 35 7.99 -24.47 -1.35
CA TYR A 35 7.76 -25.09 -2.64
C TYR A 35 6.26 -25.30 -2.87
N PHE A 36 5.84 -25.05 -4.10
CA PHE A 36 4.46 -25.25 -4.56
C PHE A 36 4.50 -25.93 -5.92
N ASN A 37 3.55 -26.83 -6.17
CA ASN A 37 3.32 -27.27 -7.53
C ASN A 37 2.89 -26.07 -8.40
N ILE A 38 3.45 -25.95 -9.62
CA ILE A 38 3.23 -24.83 -10.54
C ILE A 38 1.78 -24.70 -11.01
N GLU A 39 1.01 -25.79 -10.97
CA GLU A 39 -0.42 -25.84 -11.28
C GLU A 39 -1.29 -25.58 -10.04
N SER A 40 -0.67 -25.38 -8.87
CA SER A 40 -1.39 -25.15 -7.62
C SER A 40 -2.22 -23.85 -7.68
N LYS A 41 -3.45 -23.94 -7.15
CA LYS A 41 -4.32 -22.78 -6.91
C LYS A 41 -3.82 -21.88 -5.78
N ASP A 42 -2.83 -22.34 -5.03
CA ASP A 42 -2.14 -21.56 -4.00
C ASP A 42 -1.09 -20.62 -4.56
N LEU A 43 -0.85 -20.63 -5.88
CA LEU A 43 -0.07 -19.61 -6.56
C LEU A 43 -0.97 -18.51 -7.10
N THR A 44 -0.46 -17.29 -7.09
CA THR A 44 -1.15 -16.10 -7.59
C THR A 44 -0.16 -15.13 -8.20
N ILE A 45 -0.64 -14.28 -9.09
CA ILE A 45 0.15 -13.20 -9.67
C ILE A 45 0.10 -12.01 -8.70
N ASP A 46 1.27 -11.51 -8.31
CA ASP A 46 1.45 -10.35 -7.45
C ASP A 46 1.67 -9.08 -8.30
N HIS A 47 1.06 -7.99 -7.86
CA HIS A 47 1.28 -6.68 -8.45
C HIS A 47 2.42 -6.01 -7.68
N VAL A 48 3.39 -5.45 -8.41
CA VAL A 48 4.53 -4.77 -7.80
C VAL A 48 4.70 -3.35 -8.38
N PRO A 49 4.55 -2.28 -7.57
CA PRO A 49 3.91 -2.26 -6.23
C PRO A 49 2.45 -2.74 -6.30
N GLN A 50 1.67 -2.66 -5.23
CA GLN A 50 0.29 -3.13 -5.23
C GLN A 50 -0.58 -2.48 -6.33
N GLN A 51 -1.58 -3.21 -6.83
CA GLN A 51 -2.45 -2.78 -7.94
C GLN A 51 -3.11 -1.43 -7.68
N SER A 52 -3.50 -1.16 -6.43
CA SER A 52 -4.17 0.07 -6.02
C SER A 52 -3.30 1.34 -6.14
N LEU A 53 -1.98 1.17 -6.34
CA LEU A 53 -1.03 2.23 -6.64
C LEU A 53 -0.54 2.20 -8.10
N GLY A 54 -1.29 1.53 -9.00
CA GLY A 54 -0.91 1.42 -10.42
C GLY A 54 0.13 0.33 -10.71
N GLY A 55 0.33 -0.58 -9.75
CA GLY A 55 1.20 -1.74 -9.87
C GLY A 55 0.97 -2.63 -11.08
N ARG A 56 2.05 -3.26 -11.56
CA ARG A 56 2.00 -4.21 -12.68
C ARG A 56 2.14 -5.64 -12.17
N LYS A 57 1.53 -6.58 -12.88
CA LYS A 57 1.67 -8.02 -12.66
C LYS A 57 3.10 -8.48 -13.02
N LEU A 58 3.99 -8.52 -12.03
CA LEU A 58 5.41 -8.81 -12.27
C LEU A 58 5.83 -10.21 -11.83
N VAL A 59 5.33 -10.69 -10.69
CA VAL A 59 5.89 -11.87 -10.01
C VAL A 59 4.78 -12.85 -9.63
N VAL A 60 5.07 -14.15 -9.67
CA VAL A 60 4.20 -15.17 -9.05
C VAL A 60 4.60 -15.33 -7.59
N THR A 61 3.65 -15.32 -6.67
CA THR A 61 3.88 -15.59 -5.24
C THR A 61 2.85 -16.58 -4.74
N CYS A 62 3.06 -17.16 -3.56
CA CYS A 62 2.00 -17.91 -2.93
C CYS A 62 0.88 -16.97 -2.46
N ARG A 63 -0.36 -17.45 -2.54
CA ARG A 63 -1.59 -16.75 -2.17
C ARG A 63 -1.54 -16.26 -0.73
N LYS A 64 -0.98 -17.06 0.18
CA LYS A 64 -0.80 -16.66 1.58
C LYS A 64 0.02 -15.38 1.68
N CYS A 65 1.24 -15.36 1.13
CA CYS A 65 2.12 -14.18 1.21
C CYS A 65 1.52 -12.95 0.53
N ASN A 66 0.89 -13.14 -0.64
CA ASN A 66 0.24 -12.04 -1.35
C ASN A 66 -0.93 -11.45 -0.53
N ASN A 67 -1.83 -12.31 -0.07
CA ASN A 67 -2.96 -11.88 0.75
C ASN A 67 -2.49 -11.20 2.03
N ASP A 68 -1.54 -11.82 2.75
CA ASP A 68 -0.99 -11.27 3.99
C ASP A 68 -0.41 -9.87 3.80
N ALA A 69 0.36 -9.67 2.72
CA ALA A 69 0.85 -8.34 2.39
C ALA A 69 -0.30 -7.35 2.10
N GLY A 70 -1.29 -7.80 1.32
CA GLY A 70 -2.45 -7.02 0.88
C GLY A 70 -3.33 -6.51 2.02
N TRP A 71 -3.36 -7.19 3.17
CA TRP A 71 -4.12 -6.71 4.34
C TRP A 71 -3.23 -6.15 5.47
N GLN A 72 -1.98 -6.57 5.61
CA GLN A 72 -1.11 -6.15 6.72
C GLN A 72 -0.23 -4.93 6.44
N ILE A 73 0.27 -4.75 5.22
CA ILE A 73 1.28 -3.71 4.92
C ILE A 73 0.87 -2.78 3.78
N GLU A 74 0.30 -3.31 2.70
CA GLU A 74 -0.04 -2.52 1.50
C GLU A 74 -1.11 -1.43 1.73
N PRO A 75 -2.12 -1.61 2.61
CA PRO A 75 -3.07 -0.55 2.92
C PRO A 75 -2.41 0.67 3.57
N HIS A 76 -1.33 0.48 4.32
CA HIS A 76 -0.60 1.59 4.95
C HIS A 76 0.13 2.43 3.92
N LEU A 77 0.84 1.81 2.97
CA LEU A 77 1.50 2.53 1.88
C LEU A 77 0.48 3.26 0.99
N LYS A 78 -0.65 2.61 0.67
CA LYS A 78 -1.74 3.25 -0.07
C LYS A 78 -2.26 4.49 0.65
N GLY A 79 -2.57 4.36 1.95
CA GLY A 79 -3.04 5.47 2.77
C GLY A 79 -2.03 6.61 2.85
N ALA A 80 -0.73 6.29 3.00
CA ALA A 80 0.34 7.29 3.03
C ALA A 80 0.44 8.06 1.71
N MET A 81 0.39 7.36 0.58
CA MET A 81 0.40 7.99 -0.75
C MET A 81 -0.85 8.85 -0.99
N GLU A 82 -2.02 8.39 -0.53
CA GLU A 82 -3.26 9.18 -0.59
C GLU A 82 -3.14 10.47 0.23
N LEU A 83 -2.61 10.41 1.46
CA LEU A 83 -2.38 11.61 2.27
C LEU A 83 -1.37 12.55 1.63
N PHE A 84 -0.27 12.01 1.08
CA PHE A 84 0.75 12.80 0.41
C PHE A 84 0.16 13.58 -0.78
N VAL A 85 -0.59 12.90 -1.66
CA VAL A 85 -1.23 13.53 -2.82
C VAL A 85 -2.33 14.52 -2.41
N ASN A 86 -3.03 14.25 -1.30
CA ASN A 86 -4.11 15.11 -0.83
C ASN A 86 -3.65 16.27 0.07
N ARG A 87 -2.36 16.32 0.45
CA ARG A 87 -1.80 17.27 1.43
C ARG A 87 -2.13 18.71 1.09
N ASP A 88 -1.98 19.08 -0.18
CA ASP A 88 -2.13 20.45 -0.66
C ASP A 88 -3.50 20.70 -1.32
N PHE A 89 -4.47 19.81 -1.09
CA PHE A 89 -5.83 19.91 -1.61
C PHE A 89 -5.87 20.22 -3.12
N PRO A 90 -5.37 19.29 -3.96
CA PRO A 90 -5.34 19.49 -5.41
C PRO A 90 -6.72 19.81 -5.98
N GLU A 91 -6.71 20.62 -7.03
CA GLU A 91 -7.93 21.07 -7.70
C GLU A 91 -8.74 19.89 -8.24
N HIS A 92 -10.07 20.05 -8.26
CA HIS A 92 -11.04 19.11 -8.80
C HIS A 92 -11.04 17.71 -8.16
N ARG A 93 -10.34 17.52 -7.04
CA ARG A 93 -10.32 16.25 -6.30
C ARG A 93 -11.24 16.33 -5.09
N ALA A 94 -12.16 15.37 -4.99
CA ALA A 94 -12.96 15.18 -3.79
C ALA A 94 -12.14 14.45 -2.72
N ILE A 95 -11.89 15.11 -1.60
CA ILE A 95 -11.03 14.61 -0.52
C ILE A 95 -11.86 14.49 0.75
N THR A 96 -11.87 13.32 1.37
CA THR A 96 -12.45 13.16 2.70
C THR A 96 -11.55 13.84 3.72
N VAL A 97 -12.12 14.75 4.51
CA VAL A 97 -11.41 15.50 5.55
C VAL A 97 -12.16 15.45 6.87
N ASP A 98 -11.40 15.57 7.94
CA ASP A 98 -11.93 15.96 9.25
C ASP A 98 -11.63 17.46 9.42
N LEU A 99 -12.69 18.25 9.63
CA LEU A 99 -12.61 19.64 10.03
C LEU A 99 -12.43 19.73 11.53
N ASP A 100 -11.51 20.59 11.98
CA ASP A 100 -11.42 20.95 13.39
C ASP A 100 -12.52 21.96 13.73
N VAL A 101 -13.39 21.59 14.67
CA VAL A 101 -14.47 22.47 15.14
C VAL A 101 -14.25 23.05 16.53
N GLY A 102 -13.04 22.84 17.09
CA GLY A 102 -12.66 23.18 18.46
C GLY A 102 -12.98 22.07 19.47
N GLU A 103 -12.56 22.25 20.72
CA GLU A 103 -12.81 21.31 21.83
C GLU A 103 -12.35 19.87 21.55
N GLN A 104 -11.30 19.68 20.75
CA GLN A 104 -10.80 18.35 20.31
C GLN A 104 -11.84 17.51 19.54
N LYS A 105 -12.83 18.16 18.91
CA LYS A 105 -13.86 17.49 18.11
C LYS A 105 -13.66 17.80 16.64
N THR A 106 -14.07 16.87 15.80
CA THR A 106 -14.00 17.02 14.36
C THR A 106 -15.34 16.75 13.68
N LEU A 107 -15.54 17.36 12.51
CA LEU A 107 -16.64 17.06 11.60
C LEU A 107 -16.10 16.49 10.30
N ARG A 108 -16.63 15.34 9.89
CA ARG A 108 -16.23 14.69 8.65
C ARG A 108 -17.02 15.23 7.46
N GLY A 109 -16.31 15.53 6.37
CA GLY A 109 -16.93 15.90 5.11
C GLY A 109 -16.05 15.64 3.91
N ILE A 110 -16.52 16.13 2.76
CA ILE A 110 -15.80 16.07 1.49
C ILE A 110 -15.42 17.50 1.13
N LEU A 111 -14.12 17.73 0.93
CA LEU A 111 -13.59 19.00 0.44
C LEU A 111 -13.20 18.87 -1.04
N THR A 112 -13.56 19.87 -1.84
CA THR A 112 -13.21 19.97 -3.26
C THR A 112 -12.74 21.38 -3.56
N ARG A 113 -11.56 21.57 -4.15
CA ARG A 113 -11.06 22.90 -4.54
C ARG A 113 -11.30 23.16 -6.03
N THR A 114 -11.77 24.34 -6.38
CA THR A 114 -11.91 24.77 -7.79
C THR A 114 -10.65 25.49 -8.27
N HIS A 115 -10.51 25.63 -9.59
CA HIS A 115 -9.43 26.41 -10.22
C HIS A 115 -9.39 27.90 -9.80
N LEU A 116 -10.49 28.45 -9.27
CA LEU A 116 -10.55 29.81 -8.74
C LEU A 116 -10.12 29.91 -7.28
N GLY A 117 -9.63 28.81 -6.70
CA GLY A 117 -9.23 28.75 -5.29
C GLY A 117 -10.40 28.62 -4.31
N VAL A 118 -11.65 28.51 -4.80
CA VAL A 118 -12.82 28.30 -3.94
C VAL A 118 -12.85 26.86 -3.44
N ALA A 119 -12.93 26.68 -2.13
CA ALA A 119 -13.11 25.37 -1.51
C ALA A 119 -14.60 25.12 -1.26
N ASN A 120 -15.13 24.05 -1.85
CA ASN A 120 -16.46 23.53 -1.54
C ASN A 120 -16.32 22.47 -0.45
N PHE A 121 -17.12 22.58 0.60
CA PHE A 121 -17.14 21.60 1.67
C PHE A 121 -18.55 21.03 1.85
N LEU A 122 -18.68 19.72 1.65
CA LEU A 122 -19.92 18.99 1.82
C LEU A 122 -19.86 18.18 3.12
N LEU A 123 -20.65 18.61 4.11
CA LEU A 123 -20.80 17.92 5.38
C LEU A 123 -21.60 16.63 5.23
N SER A 124 -21.14 15.56 5.89
CA SER A 124 -21.89 14.31 5.97
C SER A 124 -22.77 14.29 7.21
N GLU A 125 -24.08 14.56 7.08
CA GLU A 125 -24.98 14.53 8.25
C GLU A 125 -25.07 13.16 8.92
N LYS A 126 -24.92 12.08 8.16
CA LYS A 126 -24.99 10.70 8.66
C LYS A 126 -23.81 10.33 9.56
N ASN A 127 -22.64 10.90 9.31
CA ASN A 127 -21.39 10.49 9.95
C ASN A 127 -20.93 11.43 11.07
N ASN A 128 -21.78 12.40 11.44
CA ASN A 128 -21.45 13.44 12.42
C ASN A 128 -22.53 13.56 13.48
N ASP A 129 -22.16 14.05 14.66
CA ASP A 129 -23.12 14.44 15.70
C ASP A 129 -23.91 15.67 15.24
N LYS A 130 -25.25 15.55 15.17
CA LYS A 130 -26.16 16.63 14.79
C LYS A 130 -25.93 17.91 15.58
N ARG A 131 -25.65 17.81 16.88
CA ARG A 131 -25.41 18.98 17.75
C ARG A 131 -24.13 19.71 17.36
N LEU A 132 -23.10 18.99 16.91
CA LEU A 132 -21.87 19.60 16.41
C LEU A 132 -22.08 20.24 15.04
N VAL A 133 -22.87 19.62 14.17
CA VAL A 133 -23.25 20.19 12.87
C VAL A 133 -24.01 21.50 13.06
N GLU A 134 -25.01 21.54 13.96
CA GLU A 134 -25.77 22.76 14.27
C GLU A 134 -24.87 23.89 14.81
N LYS A 135 -23.96 23.56 15.74
CA LYS A 135 -22.97 24.53 16.24
C LYS A 135 -22.05 25.06 15.15
N TRP A 136 -21.65 24.20 14.21
CA TRP A 136 -20.80 24.58 13.08
C TRP A 136 -21.54 25.49 12.10
N ASN A 137 -22.78 25.16 11.73
CA ASN A 137 -23.61 26.00 10.87
C ASN A 137 -23.84 27.38 11.50
N ALA A 138 -24.07 27.45 12.81
CA ALA A 138 -24.18 28.72 13.52
C ALA A 138 -22.90 29.57 13.49
N LYS A 139 -21.70 28.97 13.32
CA LYS A 139 -20.45 29.71 13.08
C LYS A 139 -20.39 30.24 11.66
N ILE A 140 -20.82 29.44 10.68
CA ILE A 140 -20.91 29.87 9.26
C ILE A 140 -21.85 31.08 9.13
N ASP A 141 -23.03 31.02 9.75
CA ASP A 141 -24.03 32.10 9.72
C ASP A 141 -23.51 33.41 10.34
N LYS A 142 -22.55 33.31 11.26
CA LYS A 142 -21.86 34.46 11.88
C LYS A 142 -20.66 34.96 11.07
N GLY A 143 -20.43 34.43 9.88
CA GLY A 143 -19.35 34.86 8.99
C GLY A 143 -18.00 34.22 9.30
N LEU A 144 -17.95 32.90 9.53
CA LEU A 144 -16.70 32.16 9.67
C LEU A 144 -15.75 32.45 8.49
N THR A 145 -14.58 33.02 8.77
CA THR A 145 -13.59 33.39 7.75
C THR A 145 -12.49 32.34 7.58
N GLU A 146 -12.26 31.50 8.59
CA GLU A 146 -11.15 30.55 8.61
C GLU A 146 -11.56 29.22 9.27
N PHE A 147 -11.01 28.13 8.75
CA PHE A 147 -11.16 26.80 9.33
C PHE A 147 -9.93 25.94 9.03
N SER A 148 -9.73 24.88 9.82
CA SER A 148 -8.68 23.90 9.60
C SER A 148 -9.29 22.57 9.17
N ALA A 149 -8.72 21.97 8.14
CA ALA A 149 -9.13 20.69 7.59
C ALA A 149 -7.90 19.80 7.42
N LYS A 150 -8.03 18.51 7.73
CA LYS A 150 -6.97 17.53 7.49
C LYS A 150 -7.49 16.41 6.59
N PRO A 151 -6.79 16.07 5.50
CA PRO A 151 -7.10 14.90 4.71
C PRO A 151 -7.07 13.64 5.58
N LEU A 152 -7.99 12.72 5.30
CA LEU A 152 -8.08 11.46 5.99
C LEU A 152 -7.68 10.30 5.09
N SER A 153 -6.93 9.38 5.67
CA SER A 153 -6.77 8.03 5.14
C SER A 153 -7.85 7.13 5.74
N LYS A 154 -8.38 6.20 4.94
CA LYS A 154 -9.29 5.15 5.42
C LYS A 154 -8.60 4.15 6.36
N THR A 155 -7.29 4.03 6.23
CA THR A 155 -6.45 3.12 7.01
C THR A 155 -5.60 3.92 7.98
N LYS A 156 -5.51 3.48 9.24
CA LYS A 156 -4.52 4.00 10.19
C LYS A 156 -3.12 3.68 9.65
N ILE A 157 -2.34 4.71 9.35
CA ILE A 157 -0.99 4.53 8.79
C ILE A 157 -0.03 4.23 9.94
N LEU A 158 0.83 3.24 9.72
CA LEU A 158 1.94 2.90 10.60
C LEU A 158 3.19 2.99 9.73
N ASP A 159 4.11 3.88 10.08
CA ASP A 159 5.29 4.17 9.24
C ASP A 159 6.12 2.90 8.99
N THR A 160 6.28 2.06 10.01
CA THR A 160 6.94 0.76 9.86
C THR A 160 6.27 -0.10 8.78
N LYS A 161 4.94 -0.19 8.74
CA LYS A 161 4.21 -0.96 7.74
C LYS A 161 4.30 -0.33 6.33
N VAL A 162 4.38 1.00 6.23
CA VAL A 162 4.66 1.71 4.96
C VAL A 162 6.02 1.26 4.42
N LEU A 163 7.05 1.28 5.27
CA LEU A 163 8.41 0.88 4.90
C LEU A 163 8.48 -0.60 4.52
N VAL A 164 7.81 -1.49 5.26
CA VAL A 164 7.77 -2.91 4.89
C VAL A 164 7.04 -3.13 3.56
N SER A 165 5.99 -2.37 3.26
CA SER A 165 5.33 -2.41 1.95
C SER A 165 6.25 -1.94 0.81
N LEU A 166 7.04 -0.90 1.03
CA LEU A 166 8.06 -0.45 0.08
C LEU A 166 9.17 -1.49 -0.08
N LEU A 167 9.62 -2.10 1.02
CA LEU A 167 10.62 -3.17 1.03
C LEU A 167 10.14 -4.38 0.21
N LYS A 168 8.89 -4.83 0.39
CA LYS A 168 8.28 -5.88 -0.46
C LYS A 168 8.32 -5.49 -1.93
N ALA A 169 7.90 -4.27 -2.26
CA ALA A 169 7.86 -3.82 -3.65
C ALA A 169 9.26 -3.78 -4.28
N ALA A 170 10.26 -3.27 -3.57
CA ALA A 170 11.65 -3.25 -4.03
C ALA A 170 12.23 -4.67 -4.16
N TYR A 171 12.03 -5.50 -3.14
CA TYR A 171 12.48 -6.88 -3.11
C TYR A 171 11.93 -7.70 -4.29
N LEU A 172 10.62 -7.58 -4.57
CA LEU A 172 10.00 -8.29 -5.68
C LEU A 172 10.42 -7.74 -7.05
N GLN A 173 10.75 -6.45 -7.17
CA GLN A 173 11.37 -5.92 -8.39
C GLN A 173 12.77 -6.49 -8.63
N VAL A 174 13.57 -6.62 -7.57
CA VAL A 174 14.89 -7.28 -7.63
C VAL A 174 14.73 -8.75 -8.03
N PHE A 175 13.80 -9.48 -7.41
CA PHE A 175 13.50 -10.86 -7.80
C PHE A 175 13.03 -10.95 -9.26
N TRP A 176 12.13 -10.07 -9.71
CA TRP A 176 11.67 -10.05 -11.10
C TRP A 176 12.82 -9.86 -12.08
N ARG A 177 13.80 -9.01 -11.74
CA ARG A 177 14.95 -8.71 -12.60
C ARG A 177 16.01 -9.81 -12.60
N PHE A 178 16.29 -10.42 -11.45
CA PHE A 178 17.44 -11.30 -11.23
C PHE A 178 17.08 -12.76 -10.93
N GLY A 179 15.79 -13.10 -10.88
CA GLY A 179 15.32 -14.44 -10.54
C GLY A 179 15.71 -14.83 -9.12
N TYR A 180 16.19 -16.07 -8.95
CA TYR A 180 16.54 -16.62 -7.64
C TYR A 180 17.92 -16.21 -7.11
N ILE A 181 18.75 -15.46 -7.87
CA ILE A 181 20.06 -15.01 -7.35
C ILE A 181 19.97 -14.32 -5.98
N PRO A 182 19.05 -13.35 -5.75
CA PRO A 182 18.91 -12.70 -4.45
C PRO A 182 18.53 -13.68 -3.33
N LEU A 183 17.91 -14.82 -3.66
CA LEU A 183 17.50 -15.81 -2.67
C LEU A 183 18.68 -16.58 -2.08
N TYR A 184 19.74 -16.77 -2.86
CA TYR A 184 20.94 -17.50 -2.41
C TYR A 184 21.87 -16.68 -1.53
N HIS A 185 21.69 -15.36 -1.47
CA HIS A 185 22.51 -14.52 -0.61
C HIS A 185 21.81 -14.23 0.72
N SER A 186 22.51 -14.53 1.82
CA SER A 186 22.08 -14.23 3.20
C SER A 186 21.68 -12.76 3.43
N TYR A 187 22.18 -11.78 2.66
CA TYR A 187 21.79 -10.37 2.82
C TYR A 187 20.31 -10.10 2.53
N PHE A 188 19.65 -10.93 1.72
CA PHE A 188 18.22 -10.78 1.44
C PHE A 188 17.33 -11.53 2.42
N GLN A 189 17.91 -12.39 3.28
CA GLN A 189 17.15 -13.15 4.29
C GLN A 189 16.44 -12.19 5.26
N PRO A 190 17.11 -11.21 5.90
CA PRO A 190 16.43 -10.28 6.81
C PRO A 190 15.32 -9.46 6.13
N MET A 191 15.45 -9.15 4.84
CA MET A 191 14.39 -8.46 4.08
C MET A 191 13.14 -9.32 3.96
N ARG A 192 13.29 -10.60 3.57
CA ARG A 192 12.17 -11.55 3.49
C ARG A 192 11.53 -11.79 4.85
N ASP A 193 12.35 -11.97 5.87
CA ASP A 193 11.90 -12.20 7.24
C ASP A 193 11.08 -11.01 7.72
N GLN A 194 11.53 -9.78 7.44
CA GLN A 194 10.77 -8.55 7.74
C GLN A 194 9.45 -8.46 6.96
N ILE A 195 9.43 -8.82 5.67
CA ILE A 195 8.21 -8.79 4.84
C ILE A 195 7.16 -9.79 5.35
N THR A 196 7.61 -10.98 5.74
CA THR A 196 6.75 -12.08 6.21
C THR A 196 6.34 -11.95 7.68
N ASN A 197 7.12 -11.21 8.49
CA ASN A 197 6.82 -10.88 9.88
C ASN A 197 6.74 -9.35 10.07
N PRO A 198 5.75 -8.68 9.45
CA PRO A 198 5.75 -7.22 9.36
C PRO A 198 5.50 -6.50 10.69
N SER A 199 5.19 -7.23 11.77
CA SER A 199 4.98 -6.67 13.11
C SER A 199 6.24 -6.70 13.97
N GLU A 200 7.28 -7.38 13.50
CA GLU A 200 8.59 -7.44 14.13
C GLU A 200 9.53 -6.41 13.51
N ILE A 201 10.64 -6.09 14.19
CA ILE A 201 11.71 -5.25 13.65
C ILE A 201 12.92 -6.18 13.44
N ILE A 202 13.09 -6.64 12.21
CA ILE A 202 14.11 -7.61 11.81
C ILE A 202 15.14 -6.95 10.87
N TYR A 203 14.66 -6.13 9.95
CA TYR A 203 15.49 -5.39 9.01
C TYR A 203 15.62 -3.93 9.48
N PRO A 204 16.81 -3.30 9.36
CA PRO A 204 16.96 -1.88 9.64
C PRO A 204 16.16 -1.03 8.63
N LEU A 205 14.92 -0.70 8.99
CA LEU A 205 13.99 0.07 8.16
C LEU A 205 14.30 1.58 8.14
N ASP A 206 15.16 2.04 9.04
CA ASP A 206 15.71 3.39 9.13
C ASP A 206 16.62 3.76 7.95
N LEU A 207 17.20 2.77 7.26
CA LEU A 207 17.99 2.99 6.03
C LEU A 207 17.17 3.65 4.90
N CYS A 208 15.84 3.50 4.90
CA CYS A 208 14.99 4.14 3.90
C CYS A 208 14.80 5.66 4.13
N TYR A 209 15.20 6.20 5.29
CA TYR A 209 15.11 7.64 5.61
C TYR A 209 16.37 8.44 5.26
N VAL A 210 17.43 7.81 4.76
CA VAL A 210 18.70 8.50 4.44
C VAL A 210 18.62 9.32 3.13
N LEU A 211 17.46 9.38 2.46
CA LEU A 211 17.29 10.09 1.18
C LEU A 211 16.29 11.26 1.21
N ALA A 212 16.00 11.82 2.38
CA ALA A 212 15.33 13.12 2.48
C ALA A 212 16.33 14.17 3.00
N PRO A 213 16.84 15.08 2.16
CA PRO A 213 17.49 16.29 2.63
C PRO A 213 16.51 17.24 3.32
#